data_AF-A0A0R2JDZ8-F1
#
_entry.id   AF-A0A0R2JDZ8-F1
#
_cell.length_a   1.000
_cell.length_b   1.000
_cell.length_c   1.000
_cell.angle_alpha   90.00
_cell.angle_beta   90.00
_cell.angle_gamma   90.00
#
_symmetry.space_group_name_H-M   'P 1'
#
loop_
_entity.id
_entity.type
_entity.pdbx_description
1 polymer ?
#
loop_
_entity_poly.entity_id
_entity_poly.type
_entity_poly.pdbx_seq_one_letter_code
_entity_poly.pdbx_strand_id
1 'polypeptide(L)'
;MLTEGIYKISWTEPTGTDVALGFLTNEDKLHGTIFFPKRVEEHPEITVTFQNEHIDLMEESRVKYETYPKLLVPEFAKITYAADAGLDNEDVISETPYAGMPDDIRADRYFDADYHRLNTKH
;
A
#
# COMPACT_ATOMS: atom_id res chain seq x y z
N MET A 1 11.04 14.24 -4.24
CA MET A 1 12.25 14.16 -3.39
C MET A 1 12.25 15.36 -2.44
N LEU A 2 12.53 15.16 -1.14
CA LEU A 2 12.65 16.24 -0.15
C LEU A 2 14.09 16.74 -0.03
N THR A 3 15.01 15.78 0.09
CA THR A 3 16.47 15.96 0.05
C THR A 3 17.08 14.65 -0.46
N GLU A 4 18.39 14.62 -0.67
CA GLU A 4 19.10 13.42 -1.13
C GLU A 4 18.76 12.20 -0.26
N GLY A 5 18.34 11.10 -0.89
CA GLY A 5 17.95 9.85 -0.22
C GLY A 5 16.64 9.90 0.58
N ILE A 6 15.90 11.01 0.55
CA ILE A 6 14.62 11.16 1.27
C ILE A 6 13.50 11.56 0.30
N TYR A 7 12.48 10.70 0.22
CA TYR A 7 11.34 10.87 -0.68
C TYR A 7 10.04 10.98 0.12
N LYS A 8 9.16 11.87 -0.31
CA LYS A 8 7.81 12.00 0.26
C LYS A 8 6.78 11.70 -0.80
N ILE A 9 5.79 10.89 -0.43
CA ILE A 9 4.62 10.56 -1.24
C ILE A 9 3.38 10.91 -0.41
N SER A 10 2.37 11.49 -1.04
CA SER A 10 1.12 11.84 -0.37
C SER A 10 -0.06 11.64 -1.31
N TRP A 11 -1.12 11.02 -0.82
CA TRP A 11 -2.35 10.80 -1.56
C TRP A 11 -3.56 10.82 -0.64
N THR A 12 -4.74 10.90 -1.25
CA THR A 12 -6.04 10.69 -0.59
C THR A 12 -6.76 9.58 -1.36
N GLU A 13 -7.49 8.73 -0.65
CA GLU A 13 -8.11 7.53 -1.20
C GLU A 13 -9.61 7.73 -1.50
N PRO A 14 -10.22 6.86 -2.34
CA PRO A 14 -11.68 6.78 -2.47
C PRO A 14 -12.38 6.58 -1.12
N THR A 15 -11.72 5.89 -0.19
CA THR A 15 -12.19 5.73 1.19
C THR A 15 -12.23 7.04 1.99
N GLY A 16 -11.56 8.10 1.53
CA GLY A 16 -11.33 9.32 2.28
C GLY A 16 -10.20 9.22 3.31
N THR A 17 -9.45 8.12 3.32
CA THR A 17 -8.18 8.00 4.04
C THR A 17 -7.15 8.90 3.39
N ASP A 18 -6.46 9.69 4.21
CA ASP A 18 -5.31 10.49 3.77
C ASP A 18 -4.02 9.76 4.18
N VAL A 19 -3.00 9.79 3.33
CA VAL A 19 -1.71 9.14 3.60
C VAL A 19 -0.54 10.06 3.27
N ALA A 20 0.45 10.08 4.15
CA ALA A 20 1.74 10.71 3.92
C ALA A 20 2.87 9.75 4.31
N LEU A 21 3.68 9.35 3.34
CA LEU A 21 4.84 8.48 3.53
C LEU A 21 6.14 9.24 3.30
N GLY A 22 7.11 9.03 4.19
CA GLY A 22 8.50 9.44 4.05
C GLY A 22 9.41 8.23 3.95
N PHE A 23 10.08 8.05 2.82
CA PHE A 23 11.04 6.98 2.59
C PHE A 23 12.45 7.51 2.80
N LEU A 24 13.20 6.89 3.71
CA LEU A 24 14.61 7.14 3.99
C LEU A 24 15.39 5.93 3.45
N THR A 25 15.56 5.88 2.14
CA THR A 25 16.02 4.69 1.42
C THR A 25 17.44 4.29 1.80
N ASN A 26 18.30 5.25 2.13
CA ASN A 26 19.67 4.99 2.57
C ASN A 26 19.77 4.40 3.99
N GLU A 27 18.67 4.39 4.74
CA GLU A 27 18.61 3.89 6.12
C GLU A 27 17.70 2.67 6.28
N ASP A 28 17.16 2.11 5.20
CA ASP A 28 16.15 1.05 5.22
C ASP A 28 14.95 1.38 6.15
N LYS A 29 14.52 2.65 6.16
CA LYS A 29 13.44 3.13 7.01
C LYS A 29 12.35 3.83 6.21
N LEU A 30 11.14 3.68 6.72
CA LEU A 30 9.96 4.43 6.30
C LEU A 30 9.31 5.04 7.55
N HIS A 31 8.79 6.26 7.42
CA HIS A 31 7.82 6.81 8.34
C HIS A 31 6.51 7.05 7.60
N GLY A 32 5.43 6.45 8.07
CA GLY A 32 4.09 6.63 7.51
C GLY A 32 3.18 7.35 8.49
N THR A 33 2.29 8.18 7.97
CA THR A 33 1.13 8.66 8.72
C THR A 33 -0.11 8.40 7.90
N ILE A 34 -1.02 7.59 8.45
CA ILE A 34 -2.31 7.28 7.86
C ILE A 34 -3.40 7.93 8.71
N PHE A 35 -4.31 8.65 8.05
CA PHE A 35 -5.42 9.35 8.67
C PHE A 35 -6.73 8.64 8.29
N PHE A 36 -7.10 7.62 9.05
CA PHE A 36 -8.31 6.85 8.77
C PHE A 36 -9.57 7.64 9.20
N PRO A 37 -10.58 7.77 8.32
CA PRO A 37 -11.93 8.17 8.74
C PRO A 37 -12.47 7.18 9.76
N LYS A 38 -13.32 7.64 10.70
CA LYS A 38 -13.87 6.82 11.79
C LYS A 38 -14.45 5.49 11.30
N ARG A 39 -15.21 5.52 10.20
CA ARG A 39 -15.78 4.33 9.56
C ARG A 39 -14.78 3.23 9.17
N VAL A 40 -13.53 3.57 8.85
CA VAL A 40 -12.52 2.58 8.44
C VAL A 40 -11.96 1.85 9.66
N GLU A 41 -11.91 2.52 10.81
CA GLU A 41 -11.62 1.89 12.09
C GLU A 41 -12.76 0.94 12.52
N GLU A 42 -14.02 1.34 12.30
CA GLU A 42 -15.19 0.57 12.73
C GLU A 42 -15.57 -0.57 11.77
N HIS A 43 -15.37 -0.36 10.47
CA HIS A 43 -15.74 -1.28 9.39
C HIS A 43 -14.58 -1.53 8.41
N PRO A 44 -13.41 -2.00 8.90
CA PRO A 44 -12.25 -2.23 8.04
C PRO A 44 -12.54 -3.24 6.93
N GLU A 45 -13.43 -4.22 7.17
CA GLU A 45 -13.80 -5.27 6.22
C GLU A 45 -14.36 -4.76 4.89
N ILE A 46 -14.95 -3.56 4.86
CA ILE A 46 -15.43 -2.93 3.61
C ILE A 46 -14.25 -2.62 2.69
N THR A 47 -13.09 -2.28 3.27
CA THR A 47 -11.90 -1.82 2.52
C THR A 47 -10.94 -2.95 2.14
N VAL A 48 -11.12 -4.15 2.71
CA VAL A 48 -10.29 -5.33 2.42
C VAL A 48 -10.79 -6.01 1.15
N THR A 49 -10.42 -5.46 0.00
CA THR A 49 -10.77 -5.97 -1.33
C THR A 49 -9.80 -5.46 -2.40
N PHE A 50 -9.95 -5.91 -3.65
CA PHE A 50 -9.33 -5.23 -4.79
C PHE A 50 -10.09 -3.93 -5.07
N GLN A 51 -9.64 -2.83 -4.46
CA GLN A 51 -10.37 -1.56 -4.40
C GLN A 51 -10.81 -1.02 -5.77
N ASN A 52 -10.02 -1.27 -6.82
CA ASN A 52 -10.31 -0.82 -8.18
C ASN A 52 -11.66 -1.33 -8.71
N GLU A 53 -12.11 -2.51 -8.30
CA GLU A 53 -13.42 -3.08 -8.69
C GLU A 53 -14.59 -2.57 -7.83
N HIS A 54 -14.31 -1.78 -6.79
CA HIS A 54 -15.29 -1.41 -5.76
C HIS A 54 -15.26 0.09 -5.39
N ILE A 55 -14.83 0.96 -6.31
CA ILE A 55 -14.72 2.41 -6.07
C ILE A 55 -16.05 3.02 -5.61
N ASP A 56 -17.16 2.71 -6.29
CA ASP A 56 -18.49 3.22 -5.94
C ASP A 56 -18.86 2.87 -4.49
N LEU A 57 -18.58 1.62 -4.06
CA LEU A 57 -18.80 1.18 -2.68
C LEU A 57 -17.96 1.99 -1.67
N MET A 58 -16.71 2.33 -2.02
CA MET A 58 -15.85 3.13 -1.15
C MET A 58 -16.39 4.54 -0.94
N GLU A 59 -16.87 5.16 -2.03
CA GLU A 59 -17.44 6.51 -2.03
C GLU A 59 -18.79 6.55 -1.31
N GLU A 60 -19.69 5.61 -1.60
CA GLU A 60 -20.98 5.48 -0.90
C GLU A 60 -20.77 5.30 0.61
N SER A 61 -19.84 4.43 0.99
CA SER A 61 -19.52 4.18 2.40
C SER A 61 -18.92 5.42 3.08
N ARG A 62 -18.19 6.27 2.34
CA ARG A 62 -17.63 7.54 2.84
C ARG A 62 -18.70 8.54 3.22
N VAL A 63 -19.79 8.57 2.46
CA VAL A 63 -20.92 9.47 2.70
C VAL A 63 -21.85 8.90 3.78
N LYS A 64 -22.01 7.58 3.82
CA LYS A 64 -22.97 6.89 4.71
C LYS A 64 -22.54 6.88 6.18
N TYR A 65 -21.26 6.64 6.46
CA TYR A 65 -20.75 6.42 7.81
C TYR A 65 -19.93 7.60 8.34
N GLU A 66 -19.62 7.59 9.64
CA GLU A 66 -18.92 8.69 10.29
C GLU A 66 -17.49 8.89 9.76
N THR A 67 -17.10 10.16 9.60
CA THR A 67 -15.72 10.52 9.24
C THR A 67 -14.85 10.83 10.46
N TYR A 68 -15.45 11.29 11.56
CA TYR A 68 -14.74 11.77 12.75
C TYR A 68 -15.20 11.04 14.02
N PRO A 69 -14.36 10.94 15.06
CA PRO A 69 -12.94 11.33 15.09
C PRO A 69 -12.09 10.45 14.17
N LYS A 70 -11.05 11.02 13.56
CA LYS A 70 -10.11 10.24 12.74
C LYS A 70 -9.22 9.39 13.63
N LEU A 71 -8.93 8.16 13.20
CA LEU A 71 -7.86 7.35 13.75
C LEU A 71 -6.55 7.75 13.07
N LEU A 72 -5.62 8.30 13.84
CA LEU A 72 -4.30 8.71 13.36
C LEU A 72 -3.27 7.64 13.69
N VAL A 73 -2.59 7.11 12.67
CA VAL A 73 -1.55 6.08 12.83
C VAL A 73 -0.21 6.60 12.28
N PRO A 74 0.63 7.24 13.10
CA PRO A 74 1.98 7.64 12.74
C PRO A 74 2.99 6.57 13.21
N GLU A 75 3.60 5.84 12.27
CA GLU A 75 4.51 4.73 12.60
C GLU A 75 5.78 4.74 11.75
N PHE A 76 6.88 4.30 12.37
CA PHE A 76 8.09 3.91 11.65
C PHE A 76 8.02 2.43 11.26
N ALA A 77 8.52 2.12 10.07
CA ALA A 77 8.70 0.76 9.59
C ALA A 77 10.13 0.55 9.07
N LYS A 78 10.58 -0.70 9.14
CA LYS A 78 11.83 -1.15 8.51
C LYS A 78 11.52 -1.64 7.10
N ILE A 79 12.24 -1.13 6.12
CA ILE A 79 12.22 -1.65 4.75
C ILE A 79 12.96 -2.99 4.76
N THR A 80 12.27 -4.08 4.38
CA THR A 80 12.86 -5.44 4.36
C THR A 80 13.20 -5.93 2.96
N TYR A 81 12.79 -5.18 1.93
CA TYR A 81 13.00 -5.50 0.53
C TYR A 81 12.87 -4.22 -0.30
N ALA A 82 13.77 -4.04 -1.27
CA ALA A 82 13.71 -2.99 -2.27
C ALA A 82 14.39 -3.52 -3.54
N ALA A 83 13.79 -3.29 -4.70
CA ALA A 83 14.30 -3.73 -5.98
C ALA A 83 13.91 -2.73 -7.09
N ASP A 84 14.66 -2.75 -8.19
CA ASP A 84 14.34 -1.98 -9.39
C ASP A 84 13.41 -2.81 -10.29
N ALA A 85 12.14 -2.41 -10.32
CA ALA A 85 11.11 -3.04 -11.13
C ALA A 85 10.88 -2.35 -12.48
N GLY A 86 11.61 -1.26 -12.75
CA GLY A 86 11.29 -0.32 -13.83
C GLY A 86 10.05 0.54 -13.55
N LEU A 87 9.72 1.40 -14.51
CA LEU A 87 8.48 2.20 -14.51
C LEU A 87 7.40 1.47 -15.30
N ASP A 88 6.13 1.69 -14.94
CA ASP A 88 4.94 1.18 -15.65
C ASP A 88 4.94 -0.36 -15.84
N ASN A 89 5.48 -1.09 -14.86
CA ASN A 89 5.43 -2.54 -14.82
C ASN A 89 4.15 -3.03 -14.11
N GLU A 90 3.17 -3.43 -14.90
CA GLU A 90 1.84 -3.87 -14.43
C GLU A 90 1.86 -5.22 -13.70
N ASP A 91 2.98 -5.96 -13.71
CA ASP A 91 3.09 -7.24 -13.02
C ASP A 91 3.41 -7.11 -11.52
N VAL A 92 3.96 -5.97 -11.08
CA VAL A 92 4.51 -5.80 -9.72
C VAL A 92 3.45 -5.99 -8.64
N ILE A 93 2.25 -5.44 -8.83
CA ILE A 93 1.10 -5.58 -7.91
C ILE A 93 -0.13 -5.97 -8.75
N SER A 94 -0.26 -7.27 -9.04
CA SER A 94 -1.16 -7.79 -10.09
C SER A 94 -2.06 -8.96 -9.66
N GLU A 95 -2.09 -9.29 -8.37
CA GLU A 95 -2.99 -10.29 -7.78
C GLU A 95 -3.21 -10.01 -6.29
N THR A 96 -4.16 -10.73 -5.68
CA THR A 96 -4.38 -10.63 -4.24
C THR A 96 -3.23 -11.26 -3.46
N PRO A 97 -2.84 -10.71 -2.30
CA PRO A 97 -1.79 -11.29 -1.49
C PRO A 97 -2.17 -12.68 -0.97
N TYR A 98 -1.18 -13.58 -0.89
CA TYR A 98 -1.31 -14.90 -0.28
C TYR A 98 -0.26 -15.11 0.82
N ALA A 99 -0.49 -16.09 1.68
CA ALA A 99 0.43 -16.44 2.75
C ALA A 99 1.77 -16.94 2.17
N GLY A 100 2.87 -16.26 2.49
CA GLY A 100 4.21 -16.58 1.98
C GLY A 100 4.67 -15.74 0.79
N MET A 101 3.79 -14.93 0.17
CA MET A 101 4.15 -14.06 -0.95
C MET A 101 5.39 -13.17 -0.66
N PRO A 102 5.55 -12.53 0.52
CA PRO A 102 6.76 -11.76 0.81
C PRO A 102 8.05 -12.60 0.83
N ASP A 103 7.95 -13.87 1.22
CA ASP A 103 9.10 -14.79 1.24
C ASP A 103 9.45 -15.29 -0.16
N ASP A 104 8.45 -15.45 -1.03
CA ASP A 104 8.65 -15.78 -2.44
C ASP A 104 9.28 -14.61 -3.20
N ILE A 105 8.84 -13.37 -2.95
CA ILE A 105 9.45 -12.16 -3.51
C ILE A 105 10.91 -12.03 -3.06
N ARG A 106 11.18 -12.13 -1.75
CA ARG A 106 12.54 -11.95 -1.19
C ARG A 106 13.53 -13.08 -1.57
N ALA A 107 13.01 -14.22 -2.02
CA ALA A 107 13.82 -15.38 -2.38
C ALA A 107 13.87 -15.63 -3.89
N ASP A 108 13.52 -14.62 -4.70
CA ASP A 108 13.54 -14.67 -6.17
C ASP A 108 12.69 -15.83 -6.74
N ARG A 109 11.57 -16.14 -6.09
CA ARG A 109 10.60 -17.17 -6.50
C ARG A 109 9.30 -16.58 -7.06
N TYR A 110 9.18 -15.26 -7.13
CA TYR A 110 7.97 -14.58 -7.57
C TYR A 110 8.12 -13.86 -8.93
N PHE A 111 9.27 -13.23 -9.16
CA PHE A 111 9.57 -12.52 -10.41
C PHE A 111 10.67 -13.23 -11.20
N ASP A 112 10.65 -13.10 -12.52
CA ASP A 112 11.74 -13.51 -13.41
C ASP A 112 12.85 -12.44 -13.48
N ALA A 113 13.83 -12.66 -14.36
CA ALA A 113 14.99 -11.77 -14.50
C ALA A 113 14.64 -10.38 -15.04
N ASP A 114 13.51 -10.24 -15.73
CA ASP A 114 13.00 -8.97 -16.28
C ASP A 114 11.96 -8.34 -15.34
N TYR A 115 11.83 -8.87 -14.11
CA TYR A 115 10.89 -8.45 -13.08
C TYR A 115 9.41 -8.65 -13.48
N HIS A 116 9.13 -9.62 -14.35
CA HIS A 116 7.78 -10.07 -14.70
C HIS A 116 7.36 -11.23 -13.81
N ARG A 117 6.05 -11.36 -13.57
CA ARG A 117 5.54 -12.38 -12.63
C ARG A 117 5.77 -13.77 -13.21
N LEU A 118 6.36 -14.67 -12.41
CA LEU A 118 6.44 -16.08 -12.78
C LEU A 118 5.02 -16.65 -12.85
N ASN A 119 4.74 -17.50 -13.86
CA ASN A 119 3.43 -18.16 -14.01
C ASN A 119 3.20 -19.25 -12.95
N THR A 120 3.26 -18.90 -11.67
CA THR A 120 2.96 -19.79 -10.55
C THR A 120 1.48 -19.68 -10.20
N LYS A 121 0.73 -20.75 -10.46
CA LYS A 121 -0.62 -20.90 -9.92
C LYS A 121 -0.50 -21.13 -8.42
N HIS A 122 -1.02 -20.21 -7.61
CA HIS A 122 -1.25 -20.41 -6.17
C HIS A 122 -2.67 -20.93 -5.92
#